data_AF-A0A7V0I8C1-F1
#
_entry.id   AF-A0A7V0I8C1-F1
#
_cell.length_a   1.000
_cell.length_b   1.000
_cell.length_c   1.000
_cell.angle_alpha   90.00
_cell.angle_beta   90.00
_cell.angle_gamma   90.00
#
_symmetry.space_group_name_H-M   'P 1'
#
loop_
_entity.id
_entity.type
_entity.pdbx_description
1 polymer ?
#
loop_
_entity_poly.entity_id
_entity_poly.type
_entity_poly.pdbx_seq_one_letter_code
_entity_poly.pdbx_strand_id
1 'polypeptide(L)'
;MRVLVVSDEVSPELYHERLGERFRDVELVLSCGDLPFYYLEYIVSVLNVPLVYVFGNHDRPLLTEWGEVIPSPRGCINAGGKVVEVKGLLIGGLEGSFRYRPHVSHQYT
;
A
#
# COMPACT_ATOMS: atom_id res chain seq x y z
N MET A 1 -5.83 14.63 13.08
CA MET A 1 -5.27 13.62 12.18
C MET A 1 -5.31 12.25 12.81
N ARG A 2 -6.13 11.36 12.27
CA ARG A 2 -6.06 9.92 12.55
C ARG A 2 -5.53 9.20 11.31
N VAL A 3 -4.61 8.28 11.55
CA VAL A 3 -3.92 7.51 10.51
C VAL A 3 -4.26 6.04 10.67
N LEU A 4 -4.69 5.39 9.59
CA LEU A 4 -4.82 3.95 9.51
C LEU A 4 -3.52 3.37 8.93
N VAL A 5 -2.95 2.36 9.59
CA VAL A 5 -1.73 1.69 9.13
C VAL A 5 -2.04 0.24 8.84
N VAL A 6 -1.60 -0.26 7.68
CA VAL A 6 -1.81 -1.64 7.21
C VAL A 6 -0.49 -2.22 6.70
N SER A 7 -0.29 -3.53 6.86
CA SER A 7 0.93 -4.24 6.42
C SER A 7 0.68 -5.75 6.40
N ASP A 8 1.50 -6.48 5.62
CA ASP A 8 1.70 -7.94 5.61
C ASP A 8 0.50 -8.83 5.23
N GLU A 9 -0.68 -8.58 5.78
CA GLU A 9 -1.84 -9.45 5.62
C GLU A 9 -3.14 -8.66 5.50
N VAL A 10 -4.05 -9.19 4.67
CA VAL A 10 -5.40 -8.65 4.52
C VAL A 10 -6.17 -8.91 5.81
N SER A 11 -6.56 -7.84 6.49
CA SER A 11 -7.41 -7.95 7.68
C SER A 11 -8.89 -8.02 7.29
N PRO A 12 -9.64 -9.08 7.70
CA PRO A 12 -11.09 -9.16 7.48
C PRO A 12 -11.85 -7.99 8.12
N GLU A 13 -11.32 -7.45 9.22
CA GLU A 13 -11.90 -6.28 9.88
C GLU A 13 -11.86 -5.01 9.03
N LEU A 14 -10.99 -4.99 8.03
CA LEU A 14 -10.84 -3.90 7.09
C LEU A 14 -11.40 -4.23 5.71
N TYR A 15 -11.96 -5.43 5.50
CA TYR A 15 -12.49 -5.87 4.22
C TYR A 15 -13.98 -6.26 4.34
N HIS A 16 -14.82 -5.26 4.55
CA HIS A 16 -16.26 -5.44 4.73
C HIS A 16 -17.04 -4.15 4.40
N GLU A 17 -18.32 -4.27 4.06
CA GLU A 17 -19.16 -3.17 3.54
C GLU A 17 -19.25 -1.93 4.44
N ARG A 18 -19.04 -2.09 5.76
CA ARG A 18 -19.12 -1.00 6.75
C ARG A 18 -17.79 -0.34 7.07
N LEU A 19 -16.71 -0.64 6.33
CA LEU A 19 -15.40 -0.03 6.54
C LEU A 19 -15.49 1.51 6.56
N GLY A 20 -16.13 2.08 5.55
CA GLY A 20 -16.29 3.54 5.43
C GLY A 20 -17.02 4.15 6.62
N GLU A 21 -17.93 3.41 7.27
CA GLU A 21 -18.64 3.88 8.46
C GLU A 21 -17.83 3.77 9.75
N ARG A 22 -17.04 2.71 9.88
CA ARG A 22 -16.23 2.40 11.08
C ARG A 22 -14.98 3.26 11.18
N PHE A 23 -14.43 3.69 10.04
CA PHE A 23 -13.18 4.45 9.94
C PHE A 23 -13.39 5.86 9.36
N ARG A 24 -14.58 6.46 9.56
CA ARG A 24 -14.92 7.80 9.04
C ARG A 24 -13.98 8.93 9.46
N ASP A 25 -13.31 8.75 10.58
CA ASP A 25 -12.42 9.73 11.18
C ASP A 25 -10.95 9.55 10.75
N VAL A 26 -10.64 8.53 9.94
CA VAL A 26 -9.34 8.36 9.29
C VAL A 26 -9.16 9.42 8.22
N GLU A 27 -8.00 10.07 8.22
CA GLU A 27 -7.67 11.18 7.30
C GLU A 27 -6.50 10.84 6.35
N LEU A 28 -5.80 9.73 6.62
CA LEU A 28 -4.62 9.25 5.90
C LEU A 28 -4.46 7.73 6.14
N VAL A 29 -4.06 6.99 5.10
CA VAL A 29 -3.69 5.57 5.20
C VAL A 29 -2.20 5.41 4.87
N LEU A 30 -1.49 4.61 5.66
CA LEU A 30 -0.12 4.19 5.39
C LEU A 30 -0.06 2.67 5.20
N SER A 31 0.62 2.21 4.15
CA SER A 31 0.89 0.80 3.90
C SER A 31 2.39 0.53 3.89
N CYS A 32 2.83 -0.46 4.67
CA CYS A 32 4.24 -0.87 4.74
C CYS A 32 4.59 -2.01 3.75
N GLY A 33 3.68 -2.36 2.84
CA GLY A 33 3.92 -3.35 1.80
C GLY A 33 3.45 -4.77 2.16
N ASP A 34 3.78 -5.71 1.28
CA ASP A 34 3.36 -7.12 1.35
C ASP A 34 1.83 -7.28 1.42
N LEU A 35 1.12 -6.39 0.73
CA LEU A 35 -0.33 -6.37 0.64
C LEU A 35 -0.80 -6.45 -0.83
N PRO A 36 -1.83 -7.25 -1.14
CA PRO A 36 -2.37 -7.32 -2.50
C PRO A 36 -2.84 -5.95 -3.01
N PHE A 37 -2.62 -5.65 -4.30
CA PHE A 37 -2.99 -4.35 -4.87
C PHE A 37 -4.49 -4.06 -4.76
N TYR A 38 -5.34 -5.09 -4.97
CA TYR A 38 -6.79 -4.95 -4.85
C TYR A 38 -7.21 -4.48 -3.45
N TYR A 39 -6.45 -4.82 -2.41
CA TYR A 39 -6.77 -4.47 -1.04
C TYR A 39 -6.48 -2.99 -0.78
N LEU A 40 -5.34 -2.49 -1.26
CA LEU A 40 -5.01 -1.07 -1.20
C LEU A 40 -5.98 -0.24 -2.03
N GLU A 41 -6.31 -0.70 -3.24
CA GLU A 41 -7.29 -0.09 -4.14
C GLU A 41 -8.69 -0.03 -3.52
N TYR A 42 -9.11 -1.10 -2.82
CA TYR A 42 -10.35 -1.14 -2.07
C TYR A 42 -10.36 -0.12 -0.92
N ILE A 43 -9.32 -0.09 -0.10
CA ILE A 43 -9.23 0.84 1.04
C ILE A 43 -9.28 2.29 0.55
N VAL A 44 -8.47 2.65 -0.46
CA VAL A 44 -8.42 4.03 -0.96
C VAL A 44 -9.74 4.44 -1.61
N SER A 45 -10.43 3.52 -2.28
CA SER A 45 -11.74 3.78 -2.89
C SER A 45 -12.85 3.97 -1.85
N VAL A 46 -12.84 3.16 -0.78
CA VAL A 46 -13.90 3.19 0.25
C VAL A 46 -13.70 4.35 1.23
N LEU A 47 -12.47 4.58 1.70
CA LEU A 47 -12.18 5.65 2.65
C LEU A 47 -12.04 7.01 1.97
N ASN A 48 -11.70 7.04 0.67
CA ASN A 48 -11.54 8.25 -0.13
C ASN A 48 -10.61 9.30 0.54
N VAL A 49 -9.53 8.82 1.14
CA VAL A 49 -8.45 9.61 1.73
C VAL A 49 -7.12 9.19 1.12
N PRO A 50 -6.07 10.04 1.16
CA PRO A 50 -4.76 9.67 0.64
C PRO A 50 -4.26 8.36 1.26
N LEU A 51 -3.78 7.45 0.41
CA LEU A 51 -3.09 6.23 0.81
C LEU A 51 -1.65 6.30 0.31
N VAL A 52 -0.70 6.32 1.24
CA VAL A 52 0.74 6.25 0.93
C VAL A 52 1.23 4.83 1.18
N TYR A 53 1.98 4.27 0.24
CA TYR A 53 2.51 2.91 0.38
C TYR A 53 3.98 2.83 -0.03
N VAL A 54 4.62 1.76 0.44
CA VAL A 54 5.87 1.23 -0.11
C VAL A 54 5.64 -0.20 -0.56
N PHE A 55 6.50 -0.70 -1.45
CA PHE A 55 6.50 -2.13 -1.77
C PHE A 55 7.20 -2.92 -0.66
N GLY A 56 6.59 -4.03 -0.27
CA GLY A 56 7.22 -5.04 0.56
C GLY A 56 8.11 -5.96 -0.27
N ASN A 57 8.88 -6.81 0.40
CA ASN A 57 9.84 -7.67 -0.29
C ASN A 57 9.21 -8.91 -0.96
N HIS A 58 7.92 -9.14 -0.75
CA HIS A 58 7.13 -10.17 -1.42
C HIS A 58 6.24 -9.62 -2.53
N ASP A 59 6.09 -8.30 -2.62
CA ASP A 59 5.28 -7.66 -3.65
C ASP A 59 5.85 -7.88 -5.06
N ARG A 60 4.92 -8.13 -6.00
CA ARG A 60 5.21 -8.40 -7.41
C ARG A 60 4.14 -7.74 -8.28
N PRO A 61 4.50 -7.33 -9.51
CA PRO A 61 3.51 -6.94 -10.50
C PRO A 61 2.45 -8.02 -10.69
N LEU A 62 1.19 -7.61 -10.86
CA LEU A 62 0.11 -8.53 -11.19
C LEU A 62 0.08 -8.77 -12.70
N LEU A 63 -0.05 -10.03 -13.11
CA LEU A 63 -0.31 -10.41 -14.49
C LEU A 63 -1.78 -10.76 -14.64
N THR A 64 -2.49 -10.06 -15.52
CA THR A 64 -3.90 -10.36 -15.80
C THR A 64 -4.00 -11.56 -16.74
N GLU A 65 -5.19 -12.17 -16.82
CA GLU A 65 -5.47 -13.28 -17.75
C GLU A 65 -5.27 -12.88 -19.23
N TRP A 66 -5.32 -11.58 -19.53
CA TRP A 66 -5.12 -11.01 -20.86
C TRP A 66 -3.65 -10.68 -21.17
N GLY A 67 -2.72 -11.01 -20.26
CA GLY A 67 -1.29 -10.75 -20.42
C GLY A 67 -0.86 -9.33 -20.06
N GLU A 68 -1.73 -8.53 -19.46
CA GLU A 68 -1.37 -7.17 -19.02
C GLU A 68 -0.62 -7.22 -17.70
N VAL A 69 0.44 -6.41 -17.59
CA VAL A 69 1.20 -6.26 -16.35
C VAL A 69 0.74 -5.00 -15.62
N ILE A 70 0.20 -5.18 -14.42
CA ILE A 70 -0.13 -4.10 -13.49
C ILE A 70 1.06 -3.96 -12.52
N PRO A 71 1.88 -2.91 -12.63
CA PRO A 71 3.11 -2.80 -11.86
C PRO A 71 2.89 -2.31 -10.42
N SER A 72 1.73 -1.74 -10.11
CA SER A 72 1.48 -1.05 -8.85
C SER A 72 -0.03 -0.90 -8.57
N PRO A 73 -0.44 -0.76 -7.29
CA PRO A 73 -1.81 -0.40 -6.94
C PRO A 73 -2.17 0.99 -7.49
N ARG A 74 -3.42 1.12 -7.95
CA ARG A 74 -4.00 2.37 -8.46
C ARG A 74 -4.55 3.23 -7.33
N GLY A 75 -4.66 4.54 -7.58
CA GLY A 75 -5.18 5.50 -6.60
C GLY A 75 -4.30 5.73 -5.37
N CYS A 76 -3.16 5.03 -5.25
CA CYS A 76 -2.25 5.08 -4.11
C CYS A 76 -0.97 5.88 -4.45
N ILE A 77 -0.34 6.46 -3.44
CA ILE A 77 0.88 7.26 -3.55
C ILE A 77 2.06 6.36 -3.15
N ASN A 78 2.88 5.93 -4.12
CA ASN A 78 4.12 5.24 -3.80
C ASN A 78 5.10 6.22 -3.16
N ALA A 79 5.70 5.89 -2.02
CA ALA A 79 6.77 6.64 -1.35
C ALA A 79 8.13 5.93 -1.33
N GLY A 80 8.25 4.75 -1.95
CA GLY A 80 9.49 3.98 -2.03
C GLY A 80 10.66 4.79 -2.58
N GLY A 81 11.72 4.90 -1.78
CA GLY A 81 12.96 5.61 -2.12
C GLY A 81 12.83 7.14 -2.19
N LYS A 82 11.74 7.73 -1.67
CA LYS A 82 11.51 9.17 -1.72
C LYS A 82 10.73 9.68 -0.52
N VAL A 83 10.65 11.00 -0.42
CA VAL A 83 9.78 11.71 0.53
C VAL A 83 8.60 12.31 -0.23
N VAL A 84 7.40 12.14 0.28
CA VAL A 84 6.16 12.75 -0.24
C VAL A 84 5.55 13.66 0.81
N GLU A 85 4.92 14.75 0.38
CA GLU A 85 4.16 15.63 1.28
C GLU A 85 2.66 15.35 1.14
N VAL A 86 2.00 14.96 2.23
CA VAL A 86 0.57 14.64 2.26
C VAL A 86 -0.05 15.24 3.51
N LYS A 87 -1.11 16.05 3.34
CA LYS A 87 -1.82 16.72 4.45
C LYS A 87 -0.88 17.55 5.36
N GLY A 88 0.17 18.14 4.79
CA GLY A 88 1.18 18.91 5.53
C GLY A 88 2.20 18.07 6.30
N LEU A 89 2.20 16.74 6.12
CA LEU A 89 3.20 15.83 6.67
C LEU A 89 4.21 15.43 5.59
N LEU A 90 5.50 15.40 5.96
CA LEU A 90 6.55 14.78 5.16
C LEU A 90 6.65 13.30 5.52
N ILE A 91 6.47 12.43 4.54
CA ILE A 91 6.44 10.97 4.69
C ILE A 91 7.54 10.37 3.81
N GLY A 92 8.53 9.74 4.43
CA GLY A 92 9.60 9.03 3.74
C GLY A 92 9.30 7.53 3.65
N GLY A 93 9.48 6.93 2.47
CA GLY A 93 9.30 5.50 2.26
C GLY A 93 10.62 4.77 2.02
N LEU A 94 10.90 3.77 2.83
CA LEU A 94 11.96 2.78 2.60
C LEU A 94 11.27 1.45 2.27
N GLU A 95 11.48 0.96 1.06
CA GLU A 95 10.80 -0.24 0.55
C GLU A 95 11.71 -1.46 0.60
N GLY A 96 11.09 -2.64 0.62
CA GLY A 96 11.78 -3.92 0.57
C GLY A 96 12.53 -4.30 1.85
N SER A 97 13.47 -5.25 1.71
CA SER A 97 14.27 -5.76 2.82
C SER A 97 15.69 -6.12 2.38
N PHE A 98 16.51 -6.59 3.32
CA PHE A 98 17.83 -7.13 3.00
C PHE A 98 17.71 -8.32 2.05
N ARG A 99 18.67 -8.46 1.12
CA ARG A 99 18.66 -9.55 0.17
C ARG A 99 18.96 -10.90 0.81
N TYR A 100 18.00 -11.82 0.69
CA TYR A 100 18.15 -13.23 1.05
C TYR A 100 17.74 -14.18 -0.09
N ARG A 101 17.19 -13.66 -1.20
CA ARG A 101 16.93 -14.42 -2.43
C ARG A 101 17.62 -13.79 -3.64
N PRO A 102 18.23 -14.58 -4.53
CA PRO A 102 18.81 -14.05 -5.76
C PRO A 102 17.70 -13.64 -6.74
N HIS A 103 17.94 -12.57 -7.51
CA HIS A 103 17.12 -12.11 -8.63
C HIS A 103 15.65 -11.75 -8.30
N VAL A 104 15.38 -11.26 -7.09
CA VAL A 104 14.05 -10.73 -6.72
C VAL A 104 14.07 -9.21 -6.58
N SER A 105 12.96 -8.57 -6.94
CA SER A 105 12.72 -7.14 -6.69
C SER A 105 12.56 -6.85 -5.20
N HIS A 106 12.72 -5.57 -4.82
CA HIS A 106 12.54 -5.08 -3.44
C HIS A 106 13.38 -5.83 -2.38
N GLN A 107 14.55 -6.32 -2.80
CA GLN A 107 15.57 -6.89 -1.90
C GLN A 107 16.95 -6.30 -2.21
N TYR A 108 17.47 -5.54 -1.26
CA TYR A 108 18.59 -4.64 -1.42
C TYR A 108 19.82 -5.10 -0.62
N THR A 109 20.99 -4.56 -0.97
CA THR A 109 22.30 -4.78 -0.31
C THR A 109 22.92 -3.44 0.00
#